data_AF-A0A081A0S8-F1
#
_entry.id   AF-A0A081A0S8-F1
#
_cell.length_a   1.000
_cell.length_b   1.000
_cell.length_c   1.000
_cell.angle_alpha   90.00
_cell.angle_beta   90.00
_cell.angle_gamma   90.00
#
_symmetry.space_group_name_H-M   'P 1'
#
loop_
_entity.id
_entity.type
_entity.pdbx_description
1 polymer ?
#
loop_
_entity_poly.entity_id
_entity_poly.type
_entity_poly.pdbx_seq_one_letter_code
_entity_poly.pdbx_strand_id
1 'polypeptide(L)'
;MSDVFGAQYLVLPTEAEQIVERLVGQSLEQIGRSTQWLEHHQAVEKLNLQAHQSAQRKQDNFVVESLLTFDKLPTVISNLLSLELWKANVLPLLRCQDKDAASLRLYFVIYHEAALTNLLEVAFFHEHIVESLTDDLLVELVDYCVRKLSWLVGLPRERIAEATSFHKTGPELVQMMKAQSPREELQRQRMEIEFRVAVQTVTILRYIAERLHVLPLSVVSRLLDKHDALLTLVALVENPPWTHKTVVKAQTKDSEDQRPRTEVKWKKFVDQKWVIVEPSDLLALTTTEAQVWLAIYYLLCTKSAREHYEVTQYRKDQLLRVRKYLNELLVDQLPLLADVQRYLDELAIVQVGSASVLGKNGLVMEAVPYLRDSILRTFRSRYQELAREFDELSVNFCRGEDLKALAELYQMEGVEELLEGGSPAAKNEDEKAGDNNDNESDSVNPVPTRVKLEFFNSTHQKPIAGKKALIVELDNNEEPAHNEADIVEFEFAVDQESRKTVESRTQRYYRYRLRRGEKTQNAGLIQSHTSATAHVSFSGAEKSREHELRLSCDDLQLPEMVQTDSSSGLTKLWKQIGSFEESSLVVVQCQLIAEIPKGNNVDDSVSRGYHLGALYLAVSY
;
A
#
# COMPACT_ATOMS: atom_id res chain seq x y z
N MET A 1 -22.56 33.89 -8.95
CA MET A 1 -22.19 33.42 -7.60
C MET A 1 -22.87 32.07 -7.40
N SER A 2 -22.73 31.05 -8.25
CA SER A 2 -21.53 30.36 -8.76
C SER A 2 -20.65 29.79 -7.64
N ASP A 3 -20.78 28.47 -7.48
CA ASP A 3 -19.85 27.47 -6.94
C ASP A 3 -19.38 27.59 -5.50
N VAL A 4 -20.02 26.82 -4.60
CA VAL A 4 -19.30 26.05 -3.57
C VAL A 4 -20.08 24.75 -3.31
N PHE A 5 -19.72 23.66 -3.97
CA PHE A 5 -19.93 22.33 -3.40
C PHE A 5 -19.09 22.31 -2.11
N GLY A 6 -19.75 22.45 -0.96
CA GLY A 6 -19.08 22.58 0.34
C GLY A 6 -18.19 21.37 0.61
N ALA A 7 -16.89 21.59 0.75
CA ALA A 7 -16.00 20.56 1.27
C ALA A 7 -16.53 20.15 2.66
N GLN A 8 -16.97 18.89 2.77
CA GLN A 8 -17.53 18.36 4.00
C GLN A 8 -16.39 18.08 4.99
N TYR A 9 -16.12 19.03 5.87
CA TYR A 9 -15.09 18.89 6.91
C TYR A 9 -15.65 18.13 8.12
N LEU A 10 -14.85 17.21 8.68
CA LEU A 10 -15.12 16.61 10.00
C LEU A 10 -15.01 17.65 11.12
N VAL A 11 -14.07 18.58 10.99
CA VAL A 11 -13.81 19.68 11.91
C VAL A 11 -13.60 20.94 11.07
N LEU A 12 -14.35 22.00 11.35
CA LEU A 12 -14.20 23.26 10.63
C LEU A 12 -12.78 23.83 10.81
N PRO A 13 -12.20 24.51 9.81
CA PRO A 13 -10.84 25.07 9.92
C PRO A 13 -10.62 25.93 11.16
N THR A 14 -11.56 26.82 11.48
CA THR A 14 -11.48 27.69 12.67
C THR A 14 -11.60 26.92 13.99
N GLU A 15 -12.34 25.81 14.00
CA GLU A 15 -12.41 24.93 15.16
C GLU A 15 -11.09 24.18 15.35
N ALA A 16 -10.50 23.66 14.27
CA ALA A 16 -9.22 22.98 14.32
C ALA A 16 -8.08 23.90 14.80
N GLU A 17 -8.03 25.15 14.33
CA GLU A 17 -7.08 26.16 14.82
C GLU A 17 -7.19 26.35 16.34
N GLN A 18 -8.41 26.51 16.86
CA GLN A 18 -8.65 26.67 18.30
C GLN A 18 -8.26 25.42 19.08
N ILE A 19 -8.52 24.23 18.55
CA ILE A 19 -8.12 22.98 19.19
C ILE A 19 -6.59 22.88 19.24
N VAL A 20 -5.91 23.18 18.12
CA VAL A 20 -4.45 23.16 18.01
C VAL A 20 -3.82 24.15 18.99
N GLU A 21 -4.31 25.40 19.03
CA GLU A 21 -3.78 26.44 19.92
C GLU A 21 -3.85 26.01 21.40
N ARG A 22 -4.90 25.29 21.79
CA ARG A 22 -5.12 24.77 23.14
C ARG A 22 -4.35 23.50 23.46
N LEU A 23 -3.62 22.89 22.52
CA LEU A 23 -2.79 21.73 22.81
C LEU A 23 -1.71 22.08 23.83
N VAL A 24 -1.64 21.28 24.90
CA VAL A 24 -0.69 21.43 25.99
C VAL A 24 0.04 20.12 26.26
N GLY A 25 1.25 20.25 26.82
CA GLY A 25 2.07 19.13 27.26
C GLY A 25 1.36 18.31 28.34
N GLN A 26 1.32 16.99 28.17
CA GLN A 26 0.74 16.05 29.13
C GLN A 26 1.88 15.40 29.93
N SER A 27 1.98 15.75 31.22
CA SER A 27 2.93 15.08 32.11
C SER A 27 2.48 13.65 32.44
N LEU A 28 3.40 12.81 32.90
CA LEU A 28 3.09 11.43 33.34
C LEU A 28 2.00 11.38 34.43
N GLU A 29 1.85 12.47 35.19
CA GLU A 29 0.87 12.57 36.26
C GLU A 29 -0.54 12.87 35.76
N GLN A 30 -0.70 13.36 34.53
CA GLN A 30 -1.99 13.77 33.98
C GLN A 30 -2.63 12.67 33.12
N ILE A 31 -1.81 11.76 32.58
CA ILE A 31 -2.23 10.74 31.62
C ILE A 31 -3.34 9.85 32.19
N GLY A 32 -4.52 9.91 31.57
CA GLY A 32 -5.64 9.02 31.83
C GLY A 32 -6.40 9.25 33.15
N ARG A 33 -6.04 10.27 33.94
CA ARG A 33 -6.54 10.44 35.31
C ARG A 33 -7.79 11.31 35.45
N SER A 34 -7.96 12.27 34.56
CA SER A 34 -9.03 13.27 34.64
C SER A 34 -9.93 13.24 33.40
N THR A 35 -11.10 13.87 33.52
CA THR A 35 -11.98 14.16 32.36
C THR A 35 -11.31 15.13 31.39
N GLN A 36 -10.53 16.09 31.90
CA GLN A 36 -9.73 17.00 31.07
C GLN A 36 -8.75 16.25 30.16
N TRP A 37 -8.14 15.15 30.64
CA TRP A 37 -7.28 14.32 29.79
C TRP A 37 -8.09 13.60 28.69
N LEU A 38 -9.32 13.17 28.96
CA LEU A 38 -10.19 12.61 27.92
C LEU A 38 -10.57 13.65 26.86
N GLU A 39 -10.92 14.86 27.28
CA GLU A 39 -11.21 15.96 26.35
C GLU A 39 -9.98 16.24 25.46
N HIS A 40 -8.78 16.20 26.04
CA HIS A 40 -7.53 16.29 25.28
C HIS A 40 -7.35 15.13 24.30
N HIS A 41 -7.62 13.89 24.72
CA HIS A 41 -7.56 12.72 23.85
C HIS A 41 -8.51 12.86 22.66
N GLN A 42 -9.77 13.21 22.91
CA GLN A 42 -10.78 13.44 21.88
C GLN A 42 -10.39 14.57 20.94
N ALA A 43 -9.84 15.67 21.46
CA ALA A 43 -9.36 16.80 20.67
C ALA A 43 -8.26 16.38 19.69
N VAL A 44 -7.27 15.60 20.15
CA VAL A 44 -6.21 15.07 19.29
C VAL A 44 -6.76 14.08 18.27
N GLU A 45 -7.72 13.24 18.65
CA GLU A 45 -8.35 12.29 17.71
C GLU A 45 -9.14 13.00 16.61
N LYS A 46 -9.89 14.06 16.95
CA LYS A 46 -10.56 14.93 15.98
C LYS A 46 -9.58 15.55 14.98
N LEU A 47 -8.48 16.11 15.47
CA LEU A 47 -7.42 16.66 14.61
C LEU A 47 -6.82 15.58 13.70
N ASN A 48 -6.57 14.39 14.25
CA ASN A 48 -6.03 13.26 13.49
C ASN A 48 -6.97 12.82 12.37
N LEU A 49 -8.26 12.63 12.67
CA LEU A 49 -9.27 12.26 11.68
C LEU A 49 -9.40 13.31 10.58
N GLN A 50 -9.45 14.60 10.94
CA GLN A 50 -9.50 15.69 9.96
C GLN A 50 -8.23 15.73 9.10
N ALA A 51 -7.04 15.59 9.69
CA ALA A 51 -5.79 15.60 8.94
C ALA A 51 -5.73 14.45 7.91
N HIS A 52 -6.21 13.26 8.28
CA HIS A 52 -6.32 12.13 7.35
C HIS A 52 -7.34 12.37 6.24
N GLN A 53 -8.49 12.95 6.57
CA GLN A 53 -9.49 13.30 5.56
C GLN A 53 -8.95 14.29 4.53
N SER A 54 -8.26 15.34 4.98
CA SER A 54 -7.59 16.30 4.10
C SER A 54 -6.58 15.61 3.18
N ALA A 55 -5.77 14.68 3.72
CA ALA A 55 -4.82 13.90 2.92
C ALA A 55 -5.51 12.96 1.90
N GLN A 56 -6.55 12.23 2.30
CA GLN A 56 -7.28 11.32 1.42
C GLN A 56 -7.97 12.06 0.27
N ARG A 57 -8.50 13.26 0.54
CA ARG A 57 -9.14 14.12 -0.46
C ARG A 57 -8.15 14.99 -1.25
N LYS A 58 -6.84 14.88 -0.97
CA LYS A 58 -5.77 15.68 -1.59
C LYS A 58 -6.03 17.19 -1.47
N GLN A 59 -6.55 17.61 -0.32
CA GLN A 59 -6.82 19.00 0.02
C GLN A 59 -5.70 19.57 0.89
N ASP A 60 -5.64 20.90 1.00
CA ASP A 60 -4.72 21.56 1.91
C ASP A 60 -4.96 21.11 3.36
N ASN A 61 -3.87 20.73 4.04
CA ASN A 61 -3.95 20.17 5.37
C ASN A 61 -3.85 21.28 6.43
N PHE A 62 -4.95 22.01 6.63
CA PHE A 62 -5.00 23.14 7.58
C PHE A 62 -4.70 22.73 9.03
N VAL A 63 -4.91 21.46 9.41
CA VAL A 63 -4.51 20.95 10.73
C VAL A 63 -2.99 20.97 10.87
N VAL A 64 -2.28 20.47 9.85
CA VAL A 64 -0.81 20.46 9.80
C VAL A 64 -0.25 21.88 9.76
N GLU A 65 -0.84 22.76 8.97
CA GLU A 65 -0.44 24.18 8.91
C GLU A 65 -0.67 24.89 10.25
N SER A 66 -1.77 24.57 10.95
CA SER A 66 -2.04 25.10 12.29
C SER A 66 -1.01 24.60 13.31
N LEU A 67 -0.65 23.31 13.27
CA LEU A 67 0.36 22.73 14.17
C LEU A 67 1.71 23.42 14.02
N LEU A 68 2.09 23.77 12.79
CA LEU A 68 3.30 24.53 12.49
C LEU A 68 3.17 25.98 12.96
N THR A 69 2.09 26.67 12.57
CA THR A 69 1.85 28.09 12.87
C THR A 69 1.83 28.39 14.36
N PHE A 70 1.23 27.50 15.17
CA PHE A 70 1.15 27.65 16.62
C PHE A 70 2.29 26.95 17.39
N ASP A 71 3.33 26.46 16.70
CA ASP A 71 4.49 25.77 17.28
C ASP A 71 4.09 24.62 18.22
N LYS A 72 3.19 23.73 17.75
CA LYS A 72 2.65 22.62 18.55
C LYS A 72 3.29 21.28 18.27
N LEU A 73 4.12 21.15 17.23
CA LEU A 73 4.90 19.94 16.97
C LEU A 73 5.76 19.50 18.18
N PRO A 74 6.48 20.40 18.89
CA PRO A 74 7.23 20.03 20.11
C PRO A 74 6.31 19.46 21.20
N THR A 75 5.09 20.01 21.33
CA THR A 75 4.10 19.54 22.30
C THR A 75 3.59 18.15 21.96
N VAL A 76 3.27 17.89 20.68
CA VAL A 76 2.83 16.57 20.20
C VAL A 76 3.92 15.51 20.44
N ILE A 77 5.19 15.82 20.14
CA ILE A 77 6.33 14.92 20.38
C ILE A 77 6.54 14.69 21.87
N SER A 78 6.45 15.73 22.71
CA SER A 78 6.55 15.58 24.17
C SER A 78 5.47 14.68 24.75
N ASN A 79 4.23 14.81 24.26
CA ASN A 79 3.10 13.97 24.68
C ASN A 79 3.32 12.51 24.25
N LEU A 80 3.85 12.30 23.04
CA LEU A 80 4.19 10.98 22.52
C LEU A 80 5.23 10.28 23.41
N LEU A 81 6.34 10.96 23.73
CA LEU A 81 7.40 10.41 24.58
C LEU A 81 6.93 10.17 26.02
N SER A 82 6.13 11.08 26.56
CA SER A 82 5.52 10.94 27.88
C SER A 82 4.62 9.70 27.95
N LEU A 83 3.84 9.46 26.90
CA LEU A 83 2.97 8.30 26.81
C LEU A 83 3.74 6.99 26.60
N GLU A 84 4.79 7.00 25.76
CA GLU A 84 5.71 5.86 25.60
C GLU A 84 6.26 5.42 26.97
N LEU A 85 6.75 6.39 27.75
CA LEU A 85 7.30 6.16 29.09
C LEU A 85 6.25 5.70 30.09
N TRP A 86 5.05 6.28 30.06
CA TRP A 86 3.94 5.89 30.93
C TRP A 86 3.51 4.43 30.65
N LYS A 87 3.34 4.05 29.39
CA LYS A 87 3.02 2.67 28.99
C LYS A 87 4.12 1.67 29.37
N ALA A 88 5.39 2.08 29.33
CA ALA A 88 6.50 1.22 29.68
C ALA A 88 6.65 1.02 31.19
N ASN A 89 6.43 2.06 32.00
CA ASN A 89 6.83 2.07 33.41
C ASN A 89 5.68 2.16 34.42
N VAL A 90 4.56 2.80 34.07
CA VAL A 90 3.41 2.99 34.97
C VAL A 90 2.34 1.94 34.70
N LEU A 91 1.94 1.75 33.44
CA LEU A 91 0.89 0.79 33.04
C LEU A 91 1.11 -0.61 33.63
N PRO A 92 2.32 -1.23 33.61
CA PRO A 92 2.51 -2.58 34.15
C PRO A 92 2.29 -2.69 35.67
N LEU A 93 2.35 -1.58 36.40
CA LEU A 93 2.20 -1.53 37.86
C LEU A 93 0.74 -1.37 38.30
N LEU A 94 -0.17 -1.03 37.39
CA LEU A 94 -1.58 -0.77 37.69
C LEU A 94 -2.33 -2.06 38.05
N ARG A 95 -3.10 -2.04 39.14
CA ARG A 95 -3.99 -3.13 39.55
C ARG A 95 -5.37 -3.00 38.92
N CYS A 96 -5.76 -1.80 38.47
CA CYS A 96 -7.04 -1.56 37.83
C CYS A 96 -7.16 -2.22 36.45
N GLN A 97 -6.08 -2.77 35.89
CA GLN A 97 -6.10 -3.57 34.64
C GLN A 97 -7.05 -4.77 34.72
N ASP A 98 -7.30 -5.29 35.93
CA ASP A 98 -8.21 -6.40 36.17
C ASP A 98 -9.68 -5.95 36.31
N LYS A 99 -9.95 -4.63 36.33
CA LYS A 99 -11.28 -4.05 36.56
C LYS A 99 -11.93 -3.61 35.25
N ASP A 100 -13.17 -4.04 35.05
CA ASP A 100 -13.96 -3.65 33.88
C ASP A 100 -14.21 -2.13 33.78
N ALA A 101 -14.40 -1.45 34.93
CA ALA A 101 -14.63 -0.01 34.98
C ALA A 101 -13.48 0.84 34.41
N ALA A 102 -12.23 0.37 34.53
CA ALA A 102 -11.04 1.09 34.04
C ALA A 102 -10.59 0.64 32.64
N SER A 103 -11.17 -0.44 32.11
CA SER A 103 -10.73 -1.06 30.85
C SER A 103 -10.75 -0.09 29.68
N LEU A 104 -11.85 0.65 29.49
CA LEU A 104 -12.02 1.59 28.39
C LEU A 104 -11.11 2.82 28.55
N ARG A 105 -10.96 3.33 29.78
CA ARG A 105 -10.01 4.41 30.08
C ARG A 105 -8.58 4.03 29.71
N LEU A 106 -8.15 2.83 30.10
CA LEU A 106 -6.81 2.32 29.79
C LEU A 106 -6.65 2.09 28.28
N TYR A 107 -7.69 1.62 27.59
CA TYR A 107 -7.69 1.53 26.13
C TYR A 107 -7.44 2.90 25.48
N PHE A 108 -8.15 3.96 25.88
CA PHE A 108 -7.93 5.31 25.33
C PHE A 108 -6.51 5.80 25.57
N VAL A 109 -5.96 5.57 26.77
CA VAL A 109 -4.55 5.91 27.07
C VAL A 109 -3.59 5.20 26.12
N ILE A 110 -3.78 3.91 25.89
CA ILE A 110 -2.90 3.14 25.00
C ILE A 110 -3.09 3.59 23.53
N TYR A 111 -4.33 3.79 23.11
CA TYR A 111 -4.68 4.22 21.76
C TYR A 111 -4.23 5.63 21.43
N HIS A 112 -4.11 6.52 22.43
CA HIS A 112 -3.65 7.89 22.23
C HIS A 112 -2.25 7.96 21.59
N GLU A 113 -1.40 6.94 21.77
CA GLU A 113 -0.10 6.87 21.10
C GLU A 113 -0.26 6.71 19.59
N ALA A 114 -1.24 5.90 19.15
CA ALA A 114 -1.57 5.78 17.74
C ALA A 114 -2.09 7.10 17.20
N ALA A 115 -3.01 7.78 17.89
CA ALA A 115 -3.52 9.08 17.44
C ALA A 115 -2.39 10.12 17.26
N LEU A 116 -1.45 10.21 18.20
CA LEU A 116 -0.29 11.10 18.10
C LEU A 116 0.68 10.69 16.98
N THR A 117 0.95 9.38 16.84
CA THR A 117 1.86 8.86 15.80
C THR A 117 1.26 9.07 14.41
N ASN A 118 -0.04 8.82 14.23
CA ASN A 118 -0.77 9.06 12.98
C ASN A 118 -0.73 10.54 12.57
N LEU A 119 -1.00 11.44 13.53
CA LEU A 119 -0.98 12.88 13.27
C LEU A 119 0.41 13.33 12.82
N LEU A 120 1.48 12.79 13.44
CA LEU A 120 2.85 13.03 13.00
C LEU A 120 3.15 12.40 11.63
N GLU A 121 2.66 11.19 11.33
CA GLU A 121 2.83 10.56 10.02
C GLU A 121 2.23 11.42 8.91
N VAL A 122 1.03 11.96 9.12
CA VAL A 122 0.38 12.87 8.17
C VAL A 122 1.13 14.19 8.07
N ALA A 123 1.58 14.76 9.19
CA ALA A 123 2.34 16.01 9.17
C ALA A 123 3.68 15.85 8.43
N PHE A 124 4.40 14.75 8.65
CA PHE A 124 5.72 14.50 8.07
C PHE A 124 5.69 14.14 6.58
N PHE A 125 4.52 13.83 6.04
CA PHE A 125 4.33 13.76 4.59
C PHE A 125 4.65 15.09 3.92
N HIS A 126 4.46 16.21 4.62
CA HIS A 126 4.77 17.54 4.12
C HIS A 126 6.23 17.91 4.40
N GLU A 127 6.98 18.18 3.34
CA GLU A 127 8.42 18.43 3.37
C GLU A 127 8.82 19.56 4.35
N HIS A 128 8.09 20.67 4.34
CA HIS A 128 8.37 21.84 5.17
C HIS A 128 8.23 21.57 6.67
N ILE A 129 7.44 20.56 7.05
CA ILE A 129 7.29 20.17 8.46
C ILE A 129 8.59 19.57 8.98
N VAL A 130 9.18 18.63 8.23
CA VAL A 130 10.45 17.99 8.60
C VAL A 130 11.57 19.02 8.68
N GLU A 131 11.60 19.97 7.74
CA GLU A 131 12.61 21.05 7.72
C GLU A 131 12.46 22.08 8.84
N SER A 132 11.23 22.28 9.34
CA SER A 132 10.95 23.29 10.38
C SER A 132 11.23 22.77 11.80
N LEU A 133 11.37 21.46 11.98
CA LEU A 133 11.67 20.87 13.29
C LEU A 133 13.11 21.17 13.72
N THR A 134 13.28 21.50 15.00
CA THR A 134 14.61 21.63 15.60
C THR A 134 15.34 20.29 15.63
N ASP A 135 16.65 20.33 15.44
CA ASP A 135 17.56 19.18 15.48
C ASP A 135 17.31 18.24 16.67
N ASP A 136 17.11 18.80 17.87
CA ASP A 136 16.92 18.01 19.09
C ASP A 136 15.61 17.21 19.08
N LEU A 137 14.53 17.78 18.52
CA LEU A 137 13.24 17.09 18.38
C LEU A 137 13.30 15.98 17.32
N LEU A 138 14.02 16.20 16.23
CA LEU A 138 14.25 15.17 15.22
C LEU A 138 15.04 13.99 15.81
N VAL A 139 16.05 14.25 16.63
CA VAL A 139 16.78 13.20 17.35
C VAL A 139 15.85 12.38 18.24
N GLU A 140 14.96 13.03 19.00
CA GLU A 140 13.97 12.34 19.84
C GLU A 140 13.01 11.45 19.04
N LEU A 141 12.55 11.94 17.88
CA LEU A 141 11.64 11.19 17.03
C LEU A 141 12.33 10.02 16.31
N VAL A 142 13.56 10.20 15.83
CA VAL A 142 14.38 9.11 15.30
C VAL A 142 14.57 8.02 16.35
N ASP A 143 14.92 8.43 17.57
CA ASP A 143 15.06 7.55 18.72
C ASP A 143 13.77 6.78 19.04
N TYR A 144 12.62 7.44 18.99
CA TYR A 144 11.31 6.82 19.16
C TYR A 144 11.03 5.79 18.06
N CYS A 145 11.21 6.18 16.79
CA CYS A 145 10.98 5.28 15.64
C CYS A 145 11.87 4.03 15.76
N VAL A 146 13.17 4.20 16.02
CA VAL A 146 14.09 3.06 16.13
C VAL A 146 13.72 2.14 17.29
N ARG A 147 13.25 2.64 18.44
CA ARG A 147 12.76 1.80 19.54
C ARG A 147 11.56 0.95 19.11
N LYS A 148 10.60 1.55 18.39
CA LYS A 148 9.42 0.85 17.86
C LYS A 148 9.80 -0.19 16.80
N LEU A 149 10.70 0.14 15.88
CA LEU A 149 11.20 -0.79 14.88
C LEU A 149 12.03 -1.92 15.51
N SER A 150 12.83 -1.63 16.53
CA SER A 150 13.59 -2.65 17.28
C SER A 150 12.66 -3.64 17.97
N TRP A 151 11.57 -3.14 18.56
CA TRP A 151 10.52 -3.99 19.13
C TRP A 151 9.85 -4.85 18.05
N LEU A 152 9.54 -4.25 16.89
CA LEU A 152 8.88 -4.94 15.77
C LEU A 152 9.76 -6.05 15.17
N VAL A 153 11.04 -5.77 14.92
CA VAL A 153 12.03 -6.75 14.42
C VAL A 153 12.27 -7.85 15.46
N GLY A 154 12.27 -7.49 16.76
CA GLY A 154 12.47 -8.44 17.84
C GLY A 154 11.28 -9.34 18.16
N LEU A 155 10.10 -9.10 17.56
CA LEU A 155 8.87 -9.82 17.86
C LEU A 155 8.59 -10.92 16.82
N PRO A 156 8.61 -12.22 17.20
CA PRO A 156 8.29 -13.31 16.29
C PRO A 156 6.85 -13.21 15.74
N ARG A 157 6.66 -13.56 14.47
CA ARG A 157 5.34 -13.49 13.80
C ARG A 157 4.32 -14.42 14.45
N GLU A 158 4.76 -15.56 14.96
CA GLU A 158 3.92 -16.52 15.66
C GLU A 158 3.33 -15.89 16.93
N ARG A 159 4.13 -15.12 17.67
CA ARG A 159 3.66 -14.39 18.87
C ARG A 159 2.58 -13.38 18.50
N ILE A 160 2.74 -12.66 17.39
CA ILE A 160 1.74 -11.71 16.90
C ILE A 160 0.44 -12.47 16.58
N ALA A 161 0.52 -13.58 15.85
CA ALA A 161 -0.65 -14.39 15.50
C ALA A 161 -1.37 -15.02 16.71
N GLU A 162 -0.61 -15.40 17.73
CA GLU A 162 -1.14 -16.01 18.96
C GLU A 162 -1.84 -14.98 19.84
N ALA A 163 -1.17 -13.86 20.11
CA ALA A 163 -1.57 -12.88 21.11
C ALA A 163 -2.46 -11.74 20.58
N THR A 164 -2.72 -11.69 19.27
CA THR A 164 -3.63 -10.70 18.65
C THR A 164 -4.87 -11.35 18.05
N SER A 165 -5.87 -10.53 17.75
CA SER A 165 -7.09 -10.91 17.02
C SER A 165 -6.89 -10.98 15.50
N PHE A 166 -5.79 -10.46 14.96
CA PHE A 166 -5.56 -10.24 13.52
C PHE A 166 -5.79 -11.45 12.62
N HIS A 167 -5.57 -12.66 13.15
CA HIS A 167 -5.62 -13.89 12.38
C HIS A 167 -6.65 -14.91 12.89
N LYS A 168 -7.47 -14.52 13.87
CA LYS A 168 -8.54 -15.36 14.40
C LYS A 168 -9.74 -15.34 13.44
N THR A 169 -10.40 -16.48 13.29
CA THR A 169 -11.70 -16.57 12.59
C THR A 169 -12.82 -16.00 13.45
N GLY A 170 -13.98 -15.68 12.86
CA GLY A 170 -15.14 -15.18 13.61
C GLY A 170 -15.50 -16.04 14.84
N PRO A 171 -15.64 -17.37 14.71
CA PRO A 171 -15.88 -18.25 15.85
C PRO A 171 -14.77 -18.21 16.92
N GLU A 172 -13.50 -18.19 16.49
CA GLU A 172 -12.35 -18.07 17.41
C GLU A 172 -12.33 -16.74 18.14
N LEU A 173 -12.69 -15.65 17.46
CA LEU A 173 -12.79 -14.32 18.06
C LEU A 173 -13.89 -14.28 19.12
N VAL A 174 -15.07 -14.82 18.82
CA VAL A 174 -16.17 -14.93 19.79
C VAL A 174 -15.77 -15.78 21.00
N GLN A 175 -15.07 -16.90 20.77
CA GLN A 175 -14.58 -17.73 21.86
C GLN A 175 -13.53 -16.99 22.71
N MET A 176 -12.61 -16.29 22.07
CA MET A 176 -11.58 -15.50 22.73
C MET A 176 -12.20 -14.39 23.58
N MET A 177 -13.14 -13.61 23.03
CA MET A 177 -13.80 -12.53 23.76
C MET A 177 -14.64 -13.03 24.96
N LYS A 178 -15.18 -14.24 24.89
CA LYS A 178 -15.92 -14.85 26.02
C LYS A 178 -15.01 -15.38 27.13
N ALA A 179 -13.80 -15.81 26.77
CA ALA A 179 -12.87 -16.44 27.71
C ALA A 179 -11.89 -15.45 28.35
N GLN A 180 -11.66 -14.29 27.73
CA GLN A 180 -10.64 -13.34 28.16
C GLN A 180 -11.07 -12.50 29.37
N SER A 181 -10.14 -12.36 30.31
CA SER A 181 -10.22 -11.37 31.38
C SER A 181 -9.98 -9.93 30.85
N PRO A 182 -10.44 -8.88 31.55
CA PRO A 182 -10.19 -7.48 31.16
C PRO A 182 -8.70 -7.17 30.94
N ARG A 183 -7.83 -7.80 31.74
CA ARG A 183 -6.38 -7.65 31.64
C ARG A 183 -5.80 -8.30 30.39
N GLU A 184 -6.27 -9.49 30.02
CA GLU A 184 -5.84 -10.17 28.80
C GLU A 184 -6.32 -9.43 27.55
N GLU A 185 -7.54 -8.91 27.57
CA GLU A 185 -8.09 -8.05 26.51
C GLU A 185 -7.25 -6.78 26.35
N LEU A 186 -6.92 -6.09 27.45
CA LEU A 186 -6.06 -4.90 27.42
C LEU A 186 -4.66 -5.22 26.88
N GLN A 187 -4.07 -6.34 27.28
CA GLN A 187 -2.75 -6.77 26.79
C GLN A 187 -2.77 -7.09 25.29
N ARG A 188 -3.85 -7.71 24.79
CA ARG A 188 -4.08 -7.94 23.37
C ARG A 188 -4.18 -6.61 22.61
N GLN A 189 -5.07 -5.71 23.05
CA GLN A 189 -5.24 -4.38 22.45
C GLN A 189 -3.92 -3.61 22.43
N ARG A 190 -3.15 -3.66 23.53
CA ARG A 190 -1.81 -3.07 23.59
C ARG A 190 -0.90 -3.62 22.52
N MET A 191 -0.82 -4.95 22.34
CA MET A 191 0.04 -5.55 21.33
C MET A 191 -0.39 -5.17 19.91
N GLU A 192 -1.70 -5.13 19.64
CA GLU A 192 -2.23 -4.71 18.34
C GLU A 192 -1.94 -3.26 18.01
N ILE A 193 -2.14 -2.36 18.99
CA ILE A 193 -1.84 -0.93 18.85
C ILE A 193 -0.33 -0.73 18.69
N GLU A 194 0.49 -1.41 19.48
CA GLU A 194 1.96 -1.31 19.37
C GLU A 194 2.46 -1.78 18.00
N PHE A 195 1.88 -2.85 17.45
CA PHE A 195 2.17 -3.31 16.08
C PHE A 195 1.82 -2.24 15.04
N ARG A 196 0.62 -1.67 15.13
CA ARG A 196 0.14 -0.61 14.23
C ARG A 196 1.04 0.62 14.26
N VAL A 197 1.38 1.09 15.46
CA VAL A 197 2.28 2.23 15.68
C VAL A 197 3.66 1.92 15.11
N ALA A 198 4.22 0.74 15.39
CA ALA A 198 5.55 0.39 14.92
C ALA A 198 5.63 0.32 13.38
N VAL A 199 4.59 -0.21 12.71
CA VAL A 199 4.52 -0.18 11.25
C VAL A 199 4.51 1.25 10.72
N GLN A 200 3.75 2.17 11.33
CA GLN A 200 3.72 3.58 10.93
C GLN A 200 5.04 4.31 11.15
N THR A 201 5.80 3.93 12.18
CA THR A 201 7.14 4.52 12.38
C THR A 201 8.10 4.23 11.23
N VAL A 202 7.85 3.19 10.40
CA VAL A 202 8.59 2.98 9.15
C VAL A 202 8.38 4.16 8.20
N THR A 203 7.13 4.62 8.05
CA THR A 203 6.78 5.75 7.18
C THR A 203 7.43 7.04 7.69
N ILE A 204 7.32 7.31 9.00
CA ILE A 204 7.94 8.50 9.61
C ILE A 204 9.46 8.48 9.42
N LEU A 205 10.11 7.34 9.66
CA LEU A 205 11.54 7.18 9.45
C LEU A 205 11.92 7.39 7.97
N ARG A 206 11.09 6.92 7.03
CA ARG A 206 11.28 7.16 5.59
C ARG A 206 11.21 8.65 5.26
N TYR A 207 10.24 9.39 5.78
CA TYR A 207 10.15 10.85 5.55
C TYR A 207 11.39 11.59 6.06
N ILE A 208 11.92 11.19 7.23
CA ILE A 208 13.18 11.74 7.75
C ILE A 208 14.35 11.38 6.83
N ALA A 209 14.43 10.12 6.39
CA ALA A 209 15.49 9.65 5.48
C ALA A 209 15.45 10.35 4.11
N GLU A 210 14.27 10.66 3.58
CA GLU A 210 14.08 11.41 2.35
C GLU A 210 14.72 12.81 2.43
N ARG A 211 14.68 13.42 3.61
CA ARG A 211 15.27 14.74 3.86
C ARG A 211 16.72 14.72 4.32
N LEU A 212 17.39 13.57 4.33
CA LEU A 212 18.77 13.40 4.84
C LEU A 212 19.81 14.40 4.30
N HIS A 213 19.59 14.98 3.13
CA HIS A 213 20.47 15.95 2.49
C HIS A 213 20.40 17.37 3.09
N VAL A 214 19.33 17.72 3.79
CA VAL A 214 19.17 19.01 4.51
C VAL A 214 19.28 18.87 6.02
N LEU A 215 19.31 17.64 6.54
CA LEU A 215 19.37 17.38 7.97
C LEU A 215 20.75 17.69 8.57
N PRO A 216 20.78 18.14 9.84
CA PRO A 216 22.03 18.37 10.57
C PRO A 216 22.80 17.05 10.77
N LEU A 217 24.12 17.15 10.89
CA LEU A 217 25.00 16.00 11.08
C LEU A 217 24.66 15.17 12.34
N SER A 218 24.14 15.83 13.38
CA SER A 218 23.68 15.17 14.61
C SER A 218 22.60 14.13 14.33
N VAL A 219 21.59 14.48 13.53
CA VAL A 219 20.48 13.59 13.15
C VAL A 219 20.97 12.51 12.18
N VAL A 220 21.79 12.88 11.20
CA VAL A 220 22.37 11.94 10.21
C VAL A 220 23.19 10.85 10.91
N SER A 221 24.11 11.22 11.81
CA SER A 221 24.92 10.26 12.57
C SER A 221 24.07 9.46 13.56
N ARG A 222 23.03 10.05 14.15
CA ARG A 222 22.07 9.31 14.99
C ARG A 222 21.40 8.17 14.21
N LEU A 223 20.97 8.47 12.99
CA LEU A 223 20.25 7.55 12.12
C LEU A 223 21.15 6.45 11.52
N LEU A 224 22.32 6.84 11.01
CA LEU A 224 23.23 5.95 10.27
C LEU A 224 24.24 5.22 11.15
N ASP A 225 24.79 5.89 12.17
CA ASP A 225 25.89 5.34 12.97
C ASP A 225 25.38 4.74 14.27
N LYS A 226 24.65 5.52 15.07
CA LYS A 226 24.20 5.06 16.40
C LYS A 226 23.17 3.95 16.30
N HIS A 227 22.12 4.16 15.50
CA HIS A 227 21.01 3.22 15.39
C HIS A 227 21.15 2.23 14.25
N ASP A 228 21.99 2.55 13.27
CA ASP A 228 22.14 1.76 12.05
C ASP A 228 20.78 1.39 11.44
N ALA A 229 20.00 2.44 11.13
CA ALA A 229 18.64 2.29 10.60
C ALA A 229 18.62 1.43 9.32
N LEU A 230 19.71 1.46 8.53
CA LEU A 230 19.88 0.64 7.34
C LEU A 230 19.76 -0.85 7.64
N LEU A 231 20.49 -1.33 8.65
CA LEU A 231 20.44 -2.75 9.02
C LEU A 231 19.11 -3.14 9.68
N THR A 232 18.45 -2.20 10.35
CA THR A 232 17.08 -2.41 10.85
C THR A 232 16.10 -2.62 9.69
N LEU A 233 16.18 -1.80 8.63
CA LEU A 233 15.35 -1.93 7.43
C LEU A 233 15.66 -3.22 6.66
N VAL A 234 16.94 -3.61 6.56
CA VAL A 234 17.35 -4.92 6.00
C VAL A 234 16.64 -6.07 6.72
N ALA A 235 16.62 -6.06 8.05
CA ALA A 235 15.96 -7.09 8.84
C ALA A 235 14.45 -7.15 8.58
N LEU A 236 13.80 -6.00 8.37
CA LEU A 236 12.38 -5.91 8.00
C LEU A 236 12.09 -6.44 6.60
N VAL A 237 12.97 -6.19 5.61
CA VAL A 237 12.83 -6.79 4.27
C VAL A 237 12.95 -8.30 4.32
N GLU A 238 13.90 -8.82 5.11
CA GLU A 238 14.08 -10.27 5.22
C GLU A 238 12.93 -10.95 5.95
N ASN A 239 12.42 -10.29 6.98
CA ASN A 239 11.39 -10.82 7.85
C ASN A 239 10.19 -9.88 7.97
N PRO A 240 9.41 -9.64 6.89
CA PRO A 240 8.32 -8.67 6.90
C PRO A 240 7.24 -9.06 7.93
N PRO A 241 7.06 -8.28 9.01
CA PRO A 241 6.10 -8.59 10.07
C PRO A 241 4.65 -8.36 9.62
N TRP A 242 4.44 -7.65 8.52
CA TRP A 242 3.16 -7.38 7.85
C TRP A 242 2.75 -8.47 6.85
N THR A 243 3.44 -9.61 6.78
CA THR A 243 3.06 -10.73 5.89
C THR A 243 2.85 -12.00 6.68
N HIS A 244 1.64 -12.57 6.57
CA HIS A 244 1.22 -13.75 7.32
C HIS A 244 0.67 -14.84 6.40
N LYS A 245 1.05 -16.09 6.66
CA LYS A 245 0.56 -17.28 5.97
C LYS A 245 -0.43 -18.01 6.87
N THR A 246 -1.67 -18.15 6.43
CA THR A 246 -2.71 -18.90 7.14
C THR A 246 -2.98 -20.22 6.41
N VAL A 247 -3.04 -21.31 7.17
CA VAL A 247 -3.38 -22.64 6.65
C VAL A 247 -4.81 -22.96 7.05
N VAL A 248 -5.73 -22.96 6.10
CA VAL A 248 -7.15 -23.23 6.31
C VAL A 248 -7.46 -24.67 5.89
N LYS A 249 -8.12 -25.44 6.77
CA LYS A 249 -8.64 -26.76 6.42
C LYS A 249 -9.96 -26.56 5.67
N ALA A 250 -10.00 -26.84 4.37
CA ALA A 250 -11.23 -26.74 3.60
C ALA A 250 -12.21 -27.83 4.06
N GLN A 251 -13.37 -27.43 4.58
CA GLN A 251 -14.50 -28.34 4.78
C GLN A 251 -15.30 -28.36 3.47
N THR A 252 -14.99 -29.29 2.57
CA THR A 252 -15.87 -29.60 1.45
C THR A 252 -17.13 -30.26 1.98
N LYS A 253 -18.27 -29.55 1.94
CA LYS A 253 -19.56 -30.12 2.31
C LYS A 253 -20.18 -31.03 1.24
N ASP A 254 -19.71 -31.04 -0.01
CA ASP A 254 -20.43 -31.72 -1.10
C ASP A 254 -19.54 -32.46 -2.13
N SER A 255 -18.54 -33.25 -1.72
CA SER A 255 -17.88 -34.19 -2.64
C SER A 255 -17.34 -35.41 -1.90
N GLU A 256 -17.64 -36.60 -2.43
CA GLU A 256 -17.29 -37.93 -1.90
C GLU A 256 -15.78 -38.22 -1.78
N ASP A 257 -14.91 -37.26 -2.13
CA ASP A 257 -13.47 -37.38 -2.05
C ASP A 257 -12.97 -36.91 -0.68
N GLN A 258 -12.97 -37.83 0.30
CA GLN A 258 -12.59 -37.60 1.70
C GLN A 258 -11.07 -37.39 1.89
N ARG A 259 -10.48 -36.39 1.23
CA ARG A 259 -9.14 -35.90 1.61
C ARG A 259 -9.26 -34.46 2.11
N PRO A 260 -8.80 -34.17 3.35
CA PRO A 260 -8.79 -32.79 3.85
C PRO A 260 -7.86 -31.95 2.97
N ARG A 261 -8.44 -31.17 2.05
CA ARG A 261 -7.66 -30.27 1.20
C ARG A 261 -7.25 -29.08 2.05
N THR A 262 -5.95 -28.96 2.26
CA THR A 262 -5.36 -27.85 3.01
C THR A 262 -5.17 -26.70 2.03
N GLU A 263 -5.83 -25.58 2.28
CA GLU A 263 -5.73 -24.37 1.47
C GLU A 263 -4.83 -23.36 2.19
N VAL A 264 -3.88 -22.78 1.48
CA VAL A 264 -2.99 -21.75 2.02
C VAL A 264 -3.53 -20.39 1.58
N LYS A 265 -3.84 -19.53 2.54
CA LYS A 265 -4.23 -18.14 2.31
C LYS A 265 -3.14 -17.21 2.81
N TRP A 266 -2.81 -16.19 2.02
CA TRP A 266 -1.87 -15.16 2.41
C TRP A 266 -2.61 -13.92 2.89
N LYS A 267 -2.08 -13.27 3.92
CA LYS A 267 -2.55 -11.97 4.38
C LYS A 267 -1.37 -10.99 4.36
N LYS A 268 -1.62 -9.78 3.88
CA LYS A 268 -0.70 -8.64 4.03
C LYS A 268 -1.36 -7.54 4.84
N PHE A 269 -0.58 -6.80 5.60
CA PHE A 269 -1.04 -5.64 6.35
C PHE A 269 -0.86 -4.39 5.49
N VAL A 270 -1.97 -3.74 5.14
CA VAL A 270 -2.05 -2.57 4.25
C VAL A 270 -3.03 -1.58 4.86
N ASP A 271 -2.68 -0.29 4.88
CA ASP A 271 -3.52 0.79 5.39
C ASP A 271 -4.12 0.50 6.77
N GLN A 272 -3.24 0.07 7.68
CA GLN A 272 -3.58 -0.32 9.04
C GLN A 272 -4.57 -1.50 9.13
N LYS A 273 -4.70 -2.36 8.10
CA LYS A 273 -5.62 -3.50 8.13
C LYS A 273 -4.98 -4.75 7.53
N TRP A 274 -5.35 -5.92 8.04
CA TRP A 274 -4.95 -7.20 7.46
C TRP A 274 -5.92 -7.58 6.34
N VAL A 275 -5.41 -7.68 5.12
CA VAL A 275 -6.18 -8.02 3.92
C VAL A 275 -5.71 -9.36 3.37
N ILE A 276 -6.65 -10.18 2.88
CA ILE A 276 -6.33 -11.45 2.21
C ILE A 276 -5.82 -11.14 0.81
N VAL A 277 -4.73 -11.77 0.40
CA VAL A 277 -4.09 -11.56 -0.90
C VAL A 277 -4.17 -12.85 -1.70
N GLU A 278 -4.65 -12.73 -2.94
CA GLU A 278 -4.71 -13.84 -3.90
C GLU A 278 -3.30 -14.27 -4.36
N PRO A 279 -3.09 -15.53 -4.75
CA PRO A 279 -1.77 -16.02 -5.16
C PRO A 279 -1.13 -15.24 -6.31
N SER A 280 -1.93 -14.66 -7.22
CA SER A 280 -1.42 -13.81 -8.32
C SER A 280 -0.81 -12.50 -7.84
N ASP A 281 -1.30 -11.98 -6.72
CA ASP A 281 -0.99 -10.63 -6.23
C ASP A 281 0.02 -10.69 -5.08
N LEU A 282 0.54 -11.89 -4.74
CA LEU A 282 1.47 -12.07 -3.63
C LEU A 282 2.76 -11.26 -3.81
N LEU A 283 3.21 -11.10 -5.06
CA LEU A 283 4.40 -10.31 -5.41
C LEU A 283 4.06 -8.84 -5.72
N ALA A 284 2.79 -8.45 -5.68
CA ALA A 284 2.41 -7.05 -5.75
C ALA A 284 2.93 -6.33 -4.50
N LEU A 285 3.61 -5.22 -4.74
CA LEU A 285 4.22 -4.40 -3.71
C LEU A 285 3.12 -3.62 -2.99
N THR A 286 3.05 -3.81 -1.67
CA THR A 286 2.14 -3.04 -0.81
C THR A 286 2.73 -1.68 -0.44
N THR A 287 1.88 -0.76 0.00
CA THR A 287 2.30 0.56 0.48
C THR A 287 3.33 0.43 1.61
N THR A 288 3.10 -0.45 2.59
CA THR A 288 4.01 -0.72 3.71
C THR A 288 5.36 -1.27 3.24
N GLU A 289 5.38 -2.23 2.32
CA GLU A 289 6.63 -2.76 1.76
C GLU A 289 7.39 -1.68 0.98
N ALA A 290 6.69 -0.83 0.22
CA ALA A 290 7.29 0.28 -0.50
C ALA A 290 7.97 1.29 0.44
N GLN A 291 7.40 1.58 1.61
CA GLN A 291 8.01 2.50 2.59
C GLN A 291 9.41 2.04 3.03
N VAL A 292 9.59 0.74 3.27
CA VAL A 292 10.89 0.18 3.67
C VAL A 292 11.91 0.32 2.55
N TRP A 293 11.51 -0.01 1.32
CA TRP A 293 12.39 0.06 0.16
C TRP A 293 12.79 1.50 -0.18
N LEU A 294 11.86 2.45 -0.08
CA LEU A 294 12.14 3.88 -0.23
C LEU A 294 13.11 4.39 0.84
N ALA A 295 12.93 3.97 2.10
CA ALA A 295 13.86 4.32 3.17
C ALA A 295 15.26 3.76 2.89
N ILE A 296 15.38 2.51 2.42
CA ILE A 296 16.66 1.92 2.01
C ILE A 296 17.29 2.73 0.87
N TYR A 297 16.52 3.09 -0.15
CA TYR A 297 17.00 3.92 -1.25
C TYR A 297 17.59 5.23 -0.74
N TYR A 298 16.87 5.96 0.09
CA TYR A 298 17.35 7.26 0.60
C TYR A 298 18.58 7.13 1.47
N LEU A 299 18.66 6.11 2.31
CA LEU A 299 19.77 5.90 3.22
C LEU A 299 20.96 5.15 2.61
N LEU A 300 20.89 4.72 1.35
CA LEU A 300 21.96 4.00 0.65
C LEU A 300 22.46 4.75 -0.61
N CYS A 301 21.54 5.32 -1.37
CA CYS A 301 21.82 5.89 -2.69
C CYS A 301 22.04 7.40 -2.67
N THR A 302 21.62 8.12 -1.64
CA THR A 302 21.84 9.57 -1.56
C THR A 302 23.30 9.92 -1.27
N LYS A 303 23.72 11.10 -1.75
CA LYS A 303 25.08 11.60 -1.51
C LYS A 303 25.40 11.72 0.00
N SER A 304 24.48 12.32 0.76
CA SER A 304 24.61 12.48 2.22
C SER A 304 24.83 11.12 2.90
N ALA A 305 24.01 10.12 2.56
CA ALA A 305 24.18 8.77 3.09
C ALA A 305 25.55 8.18 2.78
N ARG A 306 26.01 8.27 1.52
CA ARG A 306 27.30 7.69 1.10
C ARG A 306 28.53 8.35 1.71
N GLU A 307 28.45 9.65 2.03
CA GLU A 307 29.56 10.39 2.66
C GLU A 307 29.68 10.06 4.15
N HIS A 308 28.55 9.75 4.80
CA HIS A 308 28.46 9.53 6.24
C HIS A 308 28.47 8.06 6.65
N TYR A 309 27.78 7.19 5.94
CA TYR A 309 27.64 5.78 6.31
C TYR A 309 28.94 5.00 6.10
N GLU A 310 29.57 4.58 7.20
CA GLU A 310 30.74 3.71 7.13
C GLU A 310 30.34 2.26 6.82
N VAL A 311 30.78 1.76 5.65
CA VAL A 311 30.55 0.37 5.26
C VAL A 311 31.66 -0.53 5.82
N THR A 312 31.42 -1.12 6.98
CA THR A 312 32.27 -2.18 7.56
C THR A 312 32.01 -3.52 6.85
N GLN A 313 32.90 -4.51 7.04
CA GLN A 313 32.70 -5.85 6.48
C GLN A 313 31.39 -6.48 6.98
N TYR A 314 31.07 -6.33 8.27
CA TYR A 314 29.80 -6.79 8.84
C TYR A 314 28.60 -6.11 8.17
N ARG A 315 28.61 -4.78 8.05
CA ARG A 315 27.52 -4.02 7.38
C ARG A 315 27.37 -4.43 5.93
N LYS A 316 28.48 -4.59 5.20
CA LYS A 316 28.48 -5.09 3.82
C LYS A 316 27.78 -6.45 3.74
N ASP A 317 28.19 -7.40 4.57
CA ASP A 317 27.64 -8.76 4.55
C ASP A 317 26.14 -8.76 4.85
N GLN A 318 25.66 -7.89 5.76
CA GLN A 318 24.24 -7.74 6.03
C GLN A 318 23.47 -7.09 4.87
N LEU A 319 23.98 -5.99 4.30
CA LEU A 319 23.33 -5.29 3.19
C LEU A 319 23.14 -6.18 1.95
N LEU A 320 24.16 -6.99 1.63
CA LEU A 320 24.10 -7.90 0.48
C LEU A 320 23.03 -9.00 0.61
N ARG A 321 22.52 -9.28 1.82
CA ARG A 321 21.41 -10.22 2.03
C ARG A 321 20.13 -9.77 1.37
N VAL A 322 19.94 -8.46 1.20
CA VAL A 322 18.74 -7.87 0.61
C VAL A 322 18.69 -8.08 -0.90
N ARG A 323 19.83 -8.33 -1.55
CA ARG A 323 19.92 -8.47 -3.01
C ARG A 323 18.98 -9.53 -3.59
N LYS A 324 18.77 -10.63 -2.86
CA LYS A 324 17.88 -11.73 -3.30
C LYS A 324 16.39 -11.36 -3.35
N TYR A 325 15.99 -10.23 -2.73
CA TYR A 325 14.61 -9.74 -2.74
C TYR A 325 14.37 -8.72 -3.87
N LEU A 326 15.43 -8.17 -4.47
CA LEU A 326 15.38 -7.30 -5.65
C LEU A 326 15.19 -8.15 -6.92
N ASN A 327 13.94 -8.53 -7.19
CA ASN A 327 13.57 -9.22 -8.43
C ASN A 327 13.09 -8.22 -9.50
N GLU A 328 13.06 -8.65 -10.76
CA GLU A 328 12.66 -7.80 -11.90
C GLU A 328 11.25 -7.19 -11.71
N LEU A 329 10.31 -7.95 -11.14
CA LEU A 329 8.95 -7.48 -10.87
C LEU A 329 8.90 -6.39 -9.79
N LEU A 330 9.78 -6.44 -8.79
CA LEU A 330 9.90 -5.39 -7.78
C LEU A 330 10.49 -4.11 -8.39
N VAL A 331 11.50 -4.24 -9.26
CA VAL A 331 12.10 -3.11 -9.96
C VAL A 331 11.11 -2.50 -10.97
N ASP A 332 10.30 -3.31 -11.65
CA ASP A 332 9.23 -2.83 -12.53
C ASP A 332 8.18 -2.00 -11.76
N GLN A 333 7.78 -2.46 -10.57
CA GLN A 333 6.85 -1.75 -9.69
C GLN A 333 7.46 -0.52 -9.02
N LEU A 334 8.77 -0.52 -8.75
CA LEU A 334 9.48 0.59 -8.09
C LEU A 334 10.84 0.85 -8.77
N PRO A 335 10.87 1.56 -9.92
CA PRO A 335 12.06 1.68 -10.77
C PRO A 335 13.32 2.27 -10.12
N LEU A 336 13.15 3.13 -9.12
CA LEU A 336 14.24 3.70 -8.30
C LEU A 336 15.08 2.64 -7.57
N LEU A 337 14.58 1.41 -7.43
CA LEU A 337 15.35 0.30 -6.86
C LEU A 337 16.42 -0.25 -7.81
N ALA A 338 16.41 0.12 -9.08
CA ALA A 338 17.53 -0.16 -9.99
C ALA A 338 18.85 0.44 -9.45
N ASP A 339 18.79 1.63 -8.84
CA ASP A 339 19.96 2.26 -8.23
C ASP A 339 20.43 1.53 -6.98
N VAL A 340 19.49 1.02 -6.18
CA VAL A 340 19.80 0.17 -5.01
C VAL A 340 20.48 -1.13 -5.48
N GLN A 341 19.93 -1.78 -6.50
CA GLN A 341 20.49 -3.00 -7.06
C GLN A 341 21.91 -2.77 -7.58
N ARG A 342 22.10 -1.72 -8.38
CA ARG A 342 23.41 -1.33 -8.91
C ARG A 342 24.41 -1.06 -7.79
N TYR A 343 24.02 -0.30 -6.75
CA TYR A 343 24.89 -0.03 -5.62
C TYR A 343 25.30 -1.31 -4.89
N LEU A 344 24.36 -2.24 -4.67
CA LEU A 344 24.66 -3.52 -4.02
C LEU A 344 25.57 -4.42 -4.88
N ASP A 345 25.42 -4.39 -6.21
CA ASP A 345 26.29 -5.11 -7.14
C ASP A 345 27.72 -4.54 -7.16
N GLU A 346 27.85 -3.21 -7.15
CA GLU A 346 29.15 -2.54 -6.99
C GLU A 346 29.78 -2.91 -5.63
N LEU A 347 28.99 -2.84 -4.54
CA LEU A 347 29.45 -3.16 -3.19
C LEU A 347 29.91 -4.62 -3.05
N ALA A 348 29.26 -5.56 -3.74
CA ALA A 348 29.64 -6.97 -3.72
C ALA A 348 31.10 -7.18 -4.17
N ILE A 349 31.54 -6.42 -5.18
CA ILE A 349 32.88 -6.49 -5.78
C ILE A 349 33.91 -5.74 -4.92
N VAL A 350 33.53 -4.64 -4.29
CA VAL A 350 34.43 -3.80 -3.48
C VAL A 350 34.96 -4.58 -2.28
N GLN A 351 36.27 -4.76 -2.17
CA GLN A 351 36.88 -5.31 -0.95
C GLN A 351 36.92 -4.22 0.12
N VAL A 352 36.17 -4.41 1.20
CA VAL A 352 36.24 -3.53 2.39
C VAL A 352 37.54 -3.86 3.11
N GLY A 353 38.56 -3.03 2.94
CA GLY A 353 39.85 -3.24 3.60
C GLY A 353 39.71 -3.18 5.12
N SER A 354 40.40 -4.07 5.85
CA SER A 354 40.51 -4.02 7.32
C SER A 354 41.10 -2.70 7.86
N ALA A 355 41.63 -1.85 6.98
CA ALA A 355 42.18 -0.53 7.28
C ALA A 355 41.16 0.62 7.31
N SER A 356 39.86 0.39 7.05
CA SER A 356 38.81 1.44 7.21
C SER A 356 38.78 2.06 8.61
N VAL A 357 39.30 1.32 9.60
CA VAL A 357 39.42 1.76 11.00
C VAL A 357 40.44 2.92 11.20
N LEU A 358 41.30 3.21 10.22
CA LEU A 358 42.44 4.14 10.40
C LEU A 358 42.28 5.53 9.78
N GLY A 359 41.07 5.93 9.36
CA GLY A 359 40.87 7.17 8.58
C GLY A 359 40.00 8.28 9.20
N LYS A 360 39.20 8.01 10.23
CA LYS A 360 38.32 9.03 10.83
C LYS A 360 38.48 9.03 12.35
N ASN A 361 39.56 9.62 12.85
CA ASN A 361 39.60 10.17 14.21
C ASN A 361 38.71 11.43 14.28
N GLY A 362 37.45 11.30 13.88
CA GLY A 362 36.45 12.35 13.99
C GLY A 362 36.02 12.44 15.46
N LEU A 363 35.99 13.65 16.00
CA LEU A 363 35.29 13.91 17.25
C LEU A 363 33.83 13.49 17.06
N VAL A 364 33.39 12.44 17.77
CA VAL A 364 31.99 11.99 17.77
C VAL A 364 31.21 12.92 18.69
N MET A 365 30.58 13.94 18.11
CA MET A 365 29.64 14.79 18.82
C MET A 365 28.26 14.12 18.75
N GLU A 366 27.89 13.42 19.82
CA GLU A 366 26.61 12.73 19.91
C GLU A 366 25.55 13.65 20.53
N ALA A 367 24.45 13.87 19.82
CA ALA A 367 23.28 14.56 20.38
C ALA A 367 22.61 13.69 21.46
N VAL A 368 22.26 14.31 22.59
CA VAL A 368 21.59 13.63 23.71
C VAL A 368 20.10 13.95 23.67
N PRO A 369 19.21 12.94 23.72
CA PRO A 369 17.75 13.15 23.74
C PRO A 369 17.34 13.79 25.08
N TYR A 370 17.24 15.12 25.10
CA TYR A 370 17.04 15.90 26.33
C TYR A 370 15.63 15.75 26.91
N LEU A 371 14.62 15.65 26.05
CA LEU A 371 13.21 15.70 26.44
C LEU A 371 12.84 14.39 27.14
N ARG A 372 13.16 13.26 26.52
CA ARG A 372 12.93 11.95 27.12
C ARG A 372 13.75 11.75 28.38
N ASP A 373 15.02 12.16 28.39
CA ASP A 373 15.88 12.07 29.58
C ASP A 373 15.37 12.96 30.72
N SER A 374 14.85 14.14 30.42
CA SER A 374 14.23 15.03 31.41
C SER A 374 13.02 14.37 32.07
N ILE A 375 12.13 13.77 31.27
CA ILE A 375 10.95 13.03 31.78
C ILE A 375 11.41 11.85 32.65
N LEU A 376 12.40 11.07 32.19
CA LEU A 376 12.95 9.96 32.97
C LEU A 376 13.52 10.42 34.31
N ARG A 377 14.38 11.45 34.32
CA ARG A 377 15.00 11.97 35.55
C ARG A 377 13.95 12.44 36.56
N THR A 378 12.88 13.07 36.07
CA THR A 378 11.81 13.62 36.91
C THR A 378 10.95 12.53 37.54
N PHE A 379 10.63 11.46 36.79
CA PHE A 379 9.60 10.49 37.22
C PHE A 379 10.12 9.10 37.61
N ARG A 380 11.39 8.78 37.38
CA ARG A 380 11.95 7.43 37.62
C ARG A 380 11.69 6.87 39.02
N SER A 381 11.75 7.72 40.04
CA SER A 381 11.49 7.31 41.44
C SER A 381 10.01 7.25 41.80
N ARG A 382 9.12 7.82 40.97
CA ARG A 382 7.70 8.05 41.28
C ARG A 382 6.74 7.14 40.54
N TYR A 383 7.21 6.23 39.67
CA TYR A 383 6.31 5.34 38.91
C TYR A 383 5.37 4.50 39.79
N GLN A 384 5.86 3.99 40.93
CA GLN A 384 5.02 3.22 41.87
C GLN A 384 3.97 4.08 42.58
N GLU A 385 4.32 5.32 42.90
CA GLU A 385 3.41 6.30 43.46
C GLU A 385 2.31 6.60 42.44
N LEU A 386 2.68 7.02 41.22
CA LEU A 386 1.73 7.31 40.13
C LEU A 386 0.78 6.15 39.84
N ALA A 387 1.28 4.91 39.87
CA ALA A 387 0.45 3.73 39.65
C ALA A 387 -0.60 3.54 40.75
N ARG A 388 -0.21 3.67 42.03
CA ARG A 388 -1.14 3.59 43.18
C ARG A 388 -2.20 4.67 43.08
N GLU A 389 -1.75 5.86 42.76
CA GLU A 389 -2.54 7.09 42.75
C GLU A 389 -3.51 7.09 41.54
N PHE A 390 -3.18 6.40 40.44
CA PHE A 390 -4.11 6.09 39.34
C PHE A 390 -5.11 5.00 39.74
N ASP A 391 -4.65 3.93 40.42
CA ASP A 391 -5.52 2.85 40.90
C ASP A 391 -6.58 3.36 41.89
N GLU A 392 -6.25 4.32 42.75
CA GLU A 392 -7.19 4.99 43.67
C GLU A 392 -8.27 5.76 42.90
N LEU A 393 -7.89 6.52 41.87
CA LEU A 393 -8.84 7.24 41.02
C LEU A 393 -9.70 6.30 40.17
N SER A 394 -9.16 5.14 39.76
CA SER A 394 -9.86 4.19 38.90
C SER A 394 -11.17 3.66 39.48
N VAL A 395 -11.35 3.74 40.81
CA VAL A 395 -12.59 3.36 41.50
C VAL A 395 -13.76 4.26 41.08
N ASN A 396 -13.48 5.51 40.72
CA ASN A 396 -14.49 6.49 40.33
C ASN A 396 -14.70 6.56 38.81
N PHE A 397 -13.99 5.76 38.02
CA PHE A 397 -14.16 5.76 36.56
C PHE A 397 -15.53 5.19 36.19
N CYS A 398 -16.23 5.89 35.30
CA CYS A 398 -17.53 5.49 34.80
C CYS A 398 -17.40 5.01 33.34
N ARG A 399 -17.50 3.69 33.13
CA ARG A 399 -17.48 3.11 31.78
C ARG A 399 -18.55 3.70 30.85
N GLY A 400 -19.71 4.09 31.40
CA GLY A 400 -20.78 4.71 30.62
C GLY A 400 -20.41 6.08 30.07
N GLU A 401 -19.68 6.90 30.83
CA GLU A 401 -19.16 8.20 30.36
C GLU A 401 -18.09 8.00 29.29
N ASP A 402 -17.17 7.06 29.51
CA ASP A 402 -16.14 6.70 28.54
C ASP A 402 -16.75 6.17 27.23
N LEU A 403 -17.82 5.38 27.31
CA LEU A 403 -18.57 4.90 26.14
C LEU A 403 -19.28 6.03 25.40
N LYS A 404 -19.84 7.00 26.13
CA LYS A 404 -20.45 8.18 25.52
C LYS A 404 -19.41 9.01 24.77
N ALA A 405 -18.25 9.22 25.40
CA ALA A 405 -17.11 9.90 24.79
C ALA A 405 -16.63 9.22 23.49
N LEU A 406 -16.64 7.88 23.46
CA LEU A 406 -16.35 7.12 22.24
C LEU A 406 -17.45 7.28 21.18
N ALA A 407 -18.72 7.16 21.58
CA ALA A 407 -19.85 7.26 20.66
C ALA A 407 -19.91 8.63 19.98
N GLU A 408 -19.60 9.70 20.70
CA GLU A 408 -19.54 11.07 20.15
C GLU A 408 -18.51 11.21 19.02
N LEU A 409 -17.38 10.48 19.07
CA LEU A 409 -16.39 10.48 18.00
C LEU A 409 -16.86 9.73 16.75
N TYR A 410 -17.52 8.57 16.94
CA TYR A 410 -18.05 7.77 15.83
C TYR A 410 -19.29 8.40 15.17
N GLN A 411 -19.99 9.30 15.87
CA GLN A 411 -21.12 10.07 15.34
C GLN A 411 -20.70 11.24 14.45
N MET A 412 -19.40 11.56 14.34
CA MET A 412 -18.94 12.60 13.45
C MET A 412 -19.15 12.21 11.98
N GLU A 413 -19.76 13.11 11.22
CA GLU A 413 -20.16 12.87 9.83
C GLU A 413 -18.93 12.67 8.93
N GLY A 414 -18.83 11.51 8.26
CA GLY A 414 -17.68 11.15 7.41
C GLY A 414 -16.61 10.29 8.10
N VAL A 415 -16.75 9.97 9.39
CA VAL A 415 -15.84 9.01 10.06
C VAL A 415 -15.97 7.61 9.48
N GLU A 416 -17.15 7.20 9.03
CA GLU A 416 -17.36 5.91 8.35
C GLU A 416 -16.53 5.81 7.05
N GLU A 417 -16.41 6.89 6.27
CA GLU A 417 -15.61 6.93 5.04
C GLU A 417 -14.12 6.69 5.32
N LEU A 418 -13.61 7.28 6.41
CA LEU A 418 -12.24 7.08 6.89
C LEU A 418 -12.02 5.66 7.43
N LEU A 419 -13.00 5.12 8.15
CA LEU A 419 -12.92 3.80 8.77
C LEU A 419 -13.09 2.67 7.76
N GLU A 420 -13.86 2.85 6.69
CA GLU A 420 -14.04 1.85 5.63
C GLU A 420 -12.81 1.79 4.73
N GLY A 421 -12.09 2.91 4.54
CA GLY A 421 -10.85 2.98 3.79
C GLY A 421 -11.10 2.70 2.31
N GLY A 422 -11.26 3.76 1.52
CA GLY A 422 -11.02 3.75 0.06
C GLY A 422 -11.51 2.54 -0.73
N SER A 423 -12.74 2.05 -0.48
CA SER A 423 -13.39 1.10 -1.37
C SER A 423 -14.72 1.70 -1.84
N PRO A 424 -14.80 2.28 -3.06
CA PRO A 424 -16.08 2.58 -3.68
C PRO A 424 -16.62 1.28 -4.26
N ALA A 425 -17.01 0.34 -3.40
CA ALA A 425 -17.75 -0.83 -3.83
C ALA A 425 -18.59 -1.37 -2.67
N ALA A 426 -19.90 -1.32 -2.87
CA ALA A 426 -20.94 -1.98 -2.10
C ALA A 426 -21.40 -1.30 -0.80
N LYS A 427 -22.08 -0.16 -0.93
CA LYS A 427 -23.34 0.06 -0.20
C LYS A 427 -24.47 0.09 -1.23
N ASN A 428 -25.14 -1.05 -1.40
CA ASN A 428 -26.46 -1.09 -2.02
C ASN A 428 -27.43 -0.50 -0.98
N GLU A 429 -27.78 0.77 -1.13
CA GLU A 429 -28.92 1.35 -0.44
C GLU A 429 -30.18 0.93 -1.21
N ASP A 430 -30.84 -0.11 -0.71
CA ASP A 430 -32.26 -0.32 -0.90
C ASP A 430 -33.00 0.73 -0.08
N GLU A 431 -33.35 1.88 -0.65
CA GLU A 431 -34.47 2.65 -0.14
C GLU A 431 -35.18 3.45 -1.24
N LYS A 432 -36.51 3.33 -1.23
CA LYS A 432 -37.46 3.84 -2.22
C LYS A 432 -37.70 5.34 -2.05
N ALA A 433 -37.53 6.10 -3.12
CA ALA A 433 -38.35 7.25 -3.48
C ALA A 433 -38.13 7.49 -4.98
N GLY A 434 -39.16 7.67 -5.81
CA GLY A 434 -40.05 8.82 -5.73
C GLY A 434 -39.75 9.69 -6.95
N ASP A 435 -40.65 9.61 -7.92
CA ASP A 435 -40.70 10.33 -9.18
C ASP A 435 -40.35 11.83 -9.05
N ASN A 436 -39.39 12.32 -9.83
CA ASN A 436 -39.59 13.47 -10.73
C ASN A 436 -38.31 13.86 -11.50
N ASN A 437 -38.55 14.11 -12.78
CA ASN A 437 -37.64 14.59 -13.82
C ASN A 437 -36.80 15.81 -13.43
N ASP A 438 -35.56 15.86 -13.91
CA ASP A 438 -35.07 17.02 -14.65
C ASP A 438 -34.00 16.59 -15.68
N ASN A 439 -34.10 17.20 -16.86
CA ASN A 439 -33.37 16.88 -18.08
C ASN A 439 -31.88 17.21 -17.99
N GLU A 440 -31.02 16.22 -18.23
CA GLU A 440 -29.67 16.42 -18.77
C GLU A 440 -29.49 15.58 -20.03
N SER A 441 -28.84 16.19 -21.01
CA SER A 441 -28.67 15.76 -22.39
C SER A 441 -28.09 14.35 -22.56
N ASP A 442 -28.85 13.46 -23.21
CA ASP A 442 -28.41 12.17 -23.73
C ASP A 442 -27.23 12.31 -24.71
N SER A 443 -26.00 12.16 -24.22
CA SER A 443 -24.91 11.61 -25.02
C SER A 443 -25.03 10.08 -24.97
N VAL A 444 -25.66 9.49 -25.99
CA VAL A 444 -25.83 8.04 -26.10
C VAL A 444 -24.47 7.38 -26.28
N ASN A 445 -23.90 6.82 -25.21
CA ASN A 445 -22.66 6.05 -25.31
C ASN A 445 -22.89 4.79 -26.17
N PRO A 446 -22.11 4.60 -27.24
CA PRO A 446 -22.29 3.45 -28.14
C PRO A 446 -21.95 2.14 -27.40
N VAL A 447 -22.87 1.17 -27.44
CA VAL A 447 -22.69 -0.14 -26.78
C VAL A 447 -21.90 -1.07 -27.72
N PRO A 448 -20.73 -1.60 -27.31
CA PRO A 448 -19.93 -2.48 -28.16
C PRO A 448 -20.61 -3.85 -28.28
N THR A 449 -20.84 -4.36 -29.49
CA THR A 449 -21.57 -5.62 -29.72
C THR A 449 -20.65 -6.77 -30.13
N ARG A 450 -19.66 -6.49 -30.98
CA ARG A 450 -18.85 -7.52 -31.63
C ARG A 450 -17.40 -7.06 -31.83
N VAL A 451 -16.48 -8.02 -31.79
CA VAL A 451 -15.06 -7.79 -32.12
C VAL A 451 -14.61 -8.84 -33.13
N LYS A 452 -14.14 -8.41 -34.30
CA LYS A 452 -13.45 -9.25 -35.29
C LYS A 452 -11.94 -9.00 -35.18
N LEU A 453 -11.13 -10.05 -35.06
CA LEU A 453 -9.67 -10.00 -35.05
C LEU A 453 -9.14 -10.68 -36.30
N GLU A 454 -8.26 -10.00 -37.03
CA GLU A 454 -7.57 -10.50 -38.21
C GLU A 454 -6.07 -10.48 -37.96
N PHE A 455 -5.43 -11.63 -38.11
CA PHE A 455 -3.98 -11.79 -37.97
C PHE A 455 -3.38 -12.09 -39.33
N PHE A 456 -2.36 -11.32 -39.74
CA PHE A 456 -1.68 -11.48 -41.01
C PHE A 456 -0.28 -12.05 -40.76
N ASN A 457 -0.10 -13.34 -41.03
CA ASN A 457 1.20 -13.99 -40.91
C ASN A 457 2.07 -13.64 -42.12
N SER A 458 3.21 -12.96 -41.90
CA SER A 458 4.16 -12.64 -42.98
C SER A 458 5.21 -13.75 -43.12
N THR A 459 5.32 -14.35 -44.31
CA THR A 459 6.27 -15.45 -44.57
C THR A 459 7.70 -15.00 -44.87
N HIS A 460 7.99 -13.71 -45.08
CA HIS A 460 9.36 -13.24 -45.29
C HIS A 460 9.52 -11.73 -45.01
N GLN A 461 10.27 -11.35 -43.97
CA GLN A 461 11.16 -10.17 -43.97
C GLN A 461 12.02 -10.09 -42.69
N LYS A 462 13.34 -9.88 -42.86
CA LYS A 462 14.30 -9.53 -41.80
C LYS A 462 14.00 -8.10 -41.29
N PRO A 463 14.20 -7.80 -39.99
CA PRO A 463 13.87 -6.49 -39.45
C PRO A 463 14.85 -5.43 -39.98
N ILE A 464 14.32 -4.37 -40.60
CA ILE A 464 15.06 -3.14 -40.88
C ILE A 464 15.09 -2.30 -39.60
N ALA A 465 16.30 -1.99 -39.15
CA ALA A 465 16.55 -1.19 -37.96
C ALA A 465 16.05 0.25 -38.12
N GLY A 466 15.30 0.71 -37.10
CA GLY A 466 15.14 2.12 -36.77
C GLY A 466 13.90 2.80 -37.36
N LYS A 467 12.82 2.86 -36.55
CA LYS A 467 11.93 4.03 -36.47
C LYS A 467 11.10 3.95 -35.17
N LYS A 468 11.02 5.09 -34.49
CA LYS A 468 10.16 5.33 -33.32
C LYS A 468 8.69 5.10 -33.72
N ALA A 469 7.93 4.39 -32.89
CA ALA A 469 6.48 4.34 -33.02
C ALA A 469 5.92 5.73 -32.64
N LEU A 470 5.45 6.44 -33.65
CA LEU A 470 4.75 7.72 -33.56
C LEU A 470 3.43 7.51 -34.30
N ILE A 471 2.37 7.72 -33.54
CA ILE A 471 0.95 7.62 -33.88
C ILE A 471 0.63 8.51 -35.09
N VAL A 472 -0.08 7.98 -36.10
CA VAL A 472 -0.80 8.76 -37.10
C VAL A 472 -2.11 8.06 -37.43
N GLU A 473 -3.22 8.67 -37.02
CA GLU A 473 -4.53 8.40 -37.63
C GLU A 473 -4.56 9.00 -39.03
N LEU A 474 -4.86 8.17 -40.02
CA LEU A 474 -5.22 8.60 -41.36
C LEU A 474 -6.59 8.02 -41.68
N ASP A 475 -7.60 8.89 -41.66
CA ASP A 475 -8.76 8.76 -42.55
C ASP A 475 -8.23 8.73 -43.99
N ASN A 476 -8.14 7.55 -44.59
CA ASN A 476 -8.11 7.38 -46.03
C ASN A 476 -8.48 5.95 -46.41
N ASN A 477 -9.60 5.83 -47.12
CA ASN A 477 -9.99 4.64 -47.88
C ASN A 477 -9.02 4.45 -49.05
N GLU A 478 -7.90 3.74 -48.85
CA GLU A 478 -7.16 3.10 -49.93
C GLU A 478 -6.76 1.69 -49.49
N GLU A 479 -7.35 0.68 -50.13
CA GLU A 479 -6.99 -0.73 -49.95
C GLU A 479 -5.58 -0.98 -50.50
N PRO A 480 -4.61 -1.43 -49.67
CA PRO A 480 -3.38 -1.98 -50.21
C PRO A 480 -3.69 -3.39 -50.73
N ALA A 481 -3.48 -3.59 -52.03
CA ALA A 481 -3.52 -4.90 -52.66
C ALA A 481 -2.48 -5.82 -52.00
N HIS A 482 -2.94 -6.70 -51.11
CA HIS A 482 -2.10 -7.72 -50.48
C HIS A 482 -2.39 -9.08 -51.10
N ASN A 483 -1.35 -9.66 -51.68
CA ASN A 483 -1.27 -11.04 -52.16
C ASN A 483 -1.74 -12.01 -51.05
N GLU A 484 -2.38 -13.11 -51.44
CA GLU A 484 -2.86 -14.22 -50.59
C GLU A 484 -1.84 -14.61 -49.50
N ALA A 485 -1.90 -13.93 -48.36
CA ALA A 485 -1.17 -14.25 -47.14
C ALA A 485 -2.09 -15.08 -46.24
N ASP A 486 -1.51 -15.90 -45.37
CA ASP A 486 -2.23 -16.78 -44.45
C ASP A 486 -2.95 -15.92 -43.38
N ILE A 487 -4.19 -15.51 -43.67
CA ILE A 487 -5.01 -14.68 -42.78
C ILE A 487 -5.74 -15.59 -41.79
N VAL A 488 -5.54 -15.34 -40.50
CA VAL A 488 -6.27 -16.02 -39.43
C VAL A 488 -7.30 -15.05 -38.83
N GLU A 489 -8.58 -15.33 -39.06
CA GLU A 489 -9.67 -14.50 -38.55
C GLU A 489 -10.39 -15.14 -37.36
N PHE A 490 -10.76 -14.32 -36.39
CA PHE A 490 -11.55 -14.72 -35.23
C PHE A 490 -12.65 -13.70 -34.94
N GLU A 491 -13.87 -14.18 -34.72
CA GLU A 491 -15.03 -13.33 -34.41
C GLU A 491 -15.54 -13.63 -33.00
N PHE A 492 -15.74 -12.58 -32.21
CA PHE A 492 -16.15 -12.66 -30.82
C PHE A 492 -17.36 -11.76 -30.52
N ALA A 493 -18.27 -12.28 -29.70
CA ALA A 493 -19.36 -11.50 -29.14
C ALA A 493 -18.92 -10.83 -27.82
N VAL A 494 -19.32 -9.58 -27.61
CA VAL A 494 -19.05 -8.85 -26.37
C VAL A 494 -20.04 -9.28 -25.30
N ASP A 495 -19.53 -9.79 -24.18
CA ASP A 495 -20.35 -10.22 -23.04
C ASP A 495 -20.76 -9.02 -22.18
N GLN A 496 -21.95 -8.48 -22.44
CA GLN A 496 -22.47 -7.30 -21.75
C GLN A 496 -22.59 -7.50 -20.23
N GLU A 497 -22.87 -8.71 -19.76
CA GLU A 497 -23.02 -9.04 -18.34
C GLU A 497 -21.67 -9.04 -17.60
N SER A 498 -20.55 -9.14 -18.33
CA SER A 498 -19.19 -9.15 -17.76
C SER A 498 -18.59 -7.75 -17.55
N ARG A 499 -19.36 -6.69 -17.80
CA ARG A 499 -18.91 -5.29 -17.68
C ARG A 499 -18.34 -5.02 -16.29
N LYS A 500 -17.07 -4.65 -16.24
CA LYS A 500 -16.38 -4.14 -15.05
C LYS A 500 -15.91 -2.71 -15.29
N THR A 501 -16.23 -1.82 -14.37
CA THR A 501 -15.65 -0.47 -14.34
C THR A 501 -14.24 -0.57 -13.81
N VAL A 502 -13.26 -0.06 -14.55
CA VAL A 502 -11.86 0.00 -14.13
C VAL A 502 -11.42 1.45 -14.12
N GLU A 503 -10.85 1.89 -12.99
CA GLU A 503 -10.30 3.23 -12.82
C GLU A 503 -8.78 3.13 -12.75
N SER A 504 -8.11 3.78 -13.70
CA SER A 504 -6.67 4.05 -13.66
C SER A 504 -6.42 5.46 -13.13
N ARG A 505 -5.17 5.79 -12.76
CA ARG A 505 -4.77 7.13 -12.31
C ARG A 505 -5.10 8.25 -13.31
N THR A 506 -5.29 7.91 -14.58
CA THR A 506 -5.49 8.87 -15.68
C THR A 506 -6.84 8.75 -16.40
N GLN A 507 -7.52 7.60 -16.33
CA GLN A 507 -8.74 7.34 -17.12
C GLN A 507 -9.67 6.30 -16.50
N ARG A 508 -10.96 6.38 -16.81
CA ARG A 508 -12.00 5.42 -16.43
C ARG A 508 -12.53 4.72 -17.69
N TYR A 509 -12.60 3.39 -17.68
CA TYR A 509 -13.06 2.61 -18.82
C TYR A 509 -13.89 1.39 -18.39
N TYR A 510 -14.75 0.91 -19.28
CA TYR A 510 -15.47 -0.35 -19.14
C TYR A 510 -14.68 -1.48 -19.77
N ARG A 511 -14.47 -2.54 -19.00
CA ARG A 511 -13.86 -3.78 -19.47
C ARG A 511 -14.93 -4.86 -19.66
N TYR A 512 -14.98 -5.44 -20.85
CA TYR A 512 -15.85 -6.55 -21.24
C TYR A 512 -15.02 -7.78 -21.57
N ARG A 513 -15.53 -8.96 -21.26
CA ARG A 513 -14.99 -10.24 -21.72
C ARG A 513 -15.51 -10.54 -23.12
N LEU A 514 -14.64 -11.08 -23.98
CA LEU A 514 -15.02 -11.53 -25.32
C LEU A 514 -15.29 -13.04 -25.30
N ARG A 515 -16.46 -13.46 -25.80
CA ARG A 515 -16.84 -14.88 -25.93
C ARG A 515 -16.78 -15.30 -27.40
N ARG A 516 -16.24 -16.48 -27.66
CA ARG A 516 -16.10 -17.03 -29.02
C ARG A 516 -17.50 -17.34 -29.58
N GLY A 517 -17.81 -16.82 -30.77
CA GLY A 517 -19.09 -17.07 -31.43
C GLY A 517 -19.18 -18.49 -32.00
N GLU A 518 -20.38 -19.08 -32.01
CA GLU A 518 -20.63 -20.48 -32.43
C GLU A 518 -20.28 -20.79 -33.91
N LYS A 519 -19.95 -19.78 -34.73
CA LYS A 519 -19.73 -19.91 -36.18
C LYS A 519 -18.26 -19.86 -36.64
N THR A 520 -17.27 -19.76 -35.75
CA THR A 520 -15.86 -19.72 -36.17
C THR A 520 -15.25 -21.12 -36.31
N GLN A 521 -15.36 -21.67 -37.52
CA GLN A 521 -14.49 -22.75 -38.00
C GLN A 521 -13.24 -22.09 -38.60
N ASN A 522 -12.17 -21.93 -37.81
CA ASN A 522 -10.78 -21.94 -38.29
C ASN A 522 -9.83 -21.94 -37.08
N ALA A 523 -9.03 -22.99 -36.98
CA ALA A 523 -7.96 -23.15 -36.01
C ALA A 523 -6.62 -22.81 -36.67
N GLY A 524 -6.45 -21.55 -37.06
CA GLY A 524 -5.18 -21.06 -37.60
C GLY A 524 -4.19 -20.75 -36.48
N LEU A 525 -2.90 -21.08 -36.70
CA LEU A 525 -1.80 -20.68 -35.80
C LEU A 525 -1.33 -19.26 -36.15
N ILE A 526 -1.09 -18.45 -35.12
CA ILE A 526 -0.52 -17.10 -35.22
C ILE A 526 1.02 -17.22 -35.17
N GLN A 527 1.73 -16.65 -36.13
CA GLN A 527 3.20 -16.74 -36.21
C GLN A 527 3.90 -15.66 -35.36
N SER A 528 5.24 -15.72 -35.28
CA SER A 528 6.02 -14.74 -34.50
C SER A 528 6.06 -13.34 -35.12
N HIS A 529 5.96 -13.26 -36.46
CA HIS A 529 6.01 -12.01 -37.23
C HIS A 529 4.63 -11.74 -37.84
N THR A 530 3.70 -11.33 -36.98
CA THR A 530 2.29 -11.18 -37.34
C THR A 530 1.78 -9.78 -37.00
N SER A 531 1.17 -9.13 -37.99
CA SER A 531 0.38 -7.92 -37.77
C SER A 531 -1.05 -8.30 -37.40
N ALA A 532 -1.72 -7.45 -36.63
CA ALA A 532 -3.09 -7.70 -36.18
C ALA A 532 -3.98 -6.49 -36.39
N THR A 533 -5.18 -6.72 -36.90
CA THR A 533 -6.24 -5.72 -37.03
C THR A 533 -7.44 -6.16 -36.20
N ALA A 534 -7.99 -5.25 -35.40
CA ALA A 534 -9.21 -5.46 -34.63
C ALA A 534 -10.32 -4.53 -35.14
N HIS A 535 -11.45 -5.10 -35.49
CA HIS A 535 -12.66 -4.37 -35.85
C HIS A 535 -13.67 -4.49 -34.71
N VAL A 536 -14.08 -3.37 -34.13
CA VAL A 536 -15.01 -3.30 -33.00
C VAL A 536 -16.33 -2.68 -33.49
N SER A 537 -17.39 -3.47 -33.50
CA SER A 537 -18.73 -3.01 -33.89
C SER A 537 -19.50 -2.48 -32.68
N PHE A 538 -20.18 -1.35 -32.85
CA PHE A 538 -21.04 -0.73 -31.85
C PHE A 538 -22.47 -0.61 -32.36
N SER A 539 -23.45 -0.82 -31.48
CA SER A 539 -24.86 -0.55 -31.77
C SER A 539 -25.21 0.90 -31.46
N GLY A 540 -25.64 1.67 -32.47
CA GLY A 540 -26.20 3.00 -32.30
C GLY A 540 -27.68 3.00 -31.88
N ALA A 541 -28.20 4.17 -31.49
CA ALA A 541 -29.59 4.37 -31.03
C ALA A 541 -30.67 3.98 -32.08
N GLU A 542 -30.31 3.94 -33.36
CA GLU A 542 -31.14 3.38 -34.43
C GLU A 542 -30.61 1.99 -34.79
N LYS A 543 -31.46 0.95 -34.64
CA LYS A 543 -31.15 -0.48 -34.88
C LYS A 543 -30.66 -0.84 -36.30
N SER A 544 -30.40 0.15 -37.15
CA SER A 544 -30.06 0.01 -38.57
C SER A 544 -28.69 0.58 -38.98
N ARG A 545 -27.89 1.13 -38.06
CA ARG A 545 -26.49 1.52 -38.34
C ARG A 545 -25.56 0.98 -37.26
N GLU A 546 -24.86 -0.11 -37.55
CA GLU A 546 -23.68 -0.52 -36.79
C GLU A 546 -22.51 0.38 -37.20
N HIS A 547 -21.84 0.99 -36.22
CA HIS A 547 -20.60 1.73 -36.45
C HIS A 547 -19.42 0.81 -36.13
N GLU A 548 -18.46 0.70 -37.04
CA GLU A 548 -17.29 -0.18 -36.90
C GLU A 548 -16.03 0.64 -36.76
N LEU A 549 -15.29 0.40 -35.67
CA LEU A 549 -13.99 1.00 -35.39
C LEU A 549 -12.88 0.02 -35.75
N ARG A 550 -11.90 0.44 -36.55
CA ARG A 550 -10.74 -0.36 -36.94
C ARG A 550 -9.50 0.08 -36.15
N LEU A 551 -8.87 -0.87 -35.46
CA LEU A 551 -7.61 -0.71 -34.74
C LEU A 551 -6.56 -1.60 -35.42
N SER A 552 -5.36 -1.10 -35.71
CA SER A 552 -4.29 -1.88 -36.34
C SER A 552 -3.01 -1.87 -35.51
N CYS A 553 -2.30 -2.99 -35.52
CA CYS A 553 -0.98 -3.17 -34.92
C CYS A 553 -0.07 -3.82 -35.97
N ASP A 554 0.92 -3.05 -36.45
CA ASP A 554 1.80 -3.46 -37.55
C ASP A 554 2.67 -4.68 -37.22
N ASP A 555 3.02 -4.86 -35.94
CA ASP A 555 3.76 -6.03 -35.47
C ASP A 555 3.48 -6.27 -33.98
N LEU A 556 2.96 -7.46 -33.67
CA LEU A 556 2.73 -7.88 -32.28
C LEU A 556 4.03 -8.16 -31.52
N GLN A 557 5.19 -8.23 -32.19
CA GLN A 557 6.50 -8.52 -31.62
C GLN A 557 6.46 -9.78 -30.74
N LEU A 558 6.04 -10.89 -31.33
CA LEU A 558 5.97 -12.16 -30.63
C LEU A 558 7.34 -12.86 -30.67
N PRO A 559 7.82 -13.43 -29.54
CA PRO A 559 9.10 -14.13 -29.53
C PRO A 559 9.18 -15.24 -30.58
N GLU A 560 10.34 -15.39 -31.22
CA GLU A 560 10.64 -16.54 -32.09
C GLU A 560 10.74 -17.83 -31.25
N MET A 561 10.04 -18.88 -31.67
CA MET A 561 10.09 -20.18 -30.99
C MET A 561 11.34 -20.97 -31.39
N VAL A 562 12.48 -20.62 -30.80
CA VAL A 562 13.76 -21.36 -30.95
C VAL A 562 13.70 -22.66 -30.13
N GLN A 563 14.25 -23.76 -30.65
CA GLN A 563 14.39 -25.02 -29.92
C GLN A 563 15.28 -24.79 -28.69
N THR A 564 14.68 -24.69 -27.50
CA THR A 564 15.41 -24.74 -26.24
C THR A 564 14.79 -25.79 -25.34
N ASP A 565 15.69 -26.46 -24.62
CA ASP A 565 15.45 -27.72 -23.94
C ASP A 565 14.27 -27.69 -22.96
N SER A 566 13.51 -28.78 -23.02
CA SER A 566 12.38 -29.14 -22.17
C SER A 566 12.59 -28.81 -20.69
N SER A 567 11.86 -27.82 -20.16
CA SER A 567 11.32 -27.81 -18.78
C SER A 567 10.53 -26.55 -18.35
N SER A 568 10.06 -25.67 -19.24
CA SER A 568 9.20 -24.54 -18.86
C SER A 568 7.78 -24.69 -19.42
N GLY A 569 6.78 -24.45 -18.56
CA GLY A 569 5.36 -24.57 -18.89
C GLY A 569 4.88 -23.59 -19.97
N LEU A 570 3.64 -23.80 -20.44
CA LEU A 570 2.96 -22.97 -21.45
C LEU A 570 3.23 -21.46 -21.25
N THR A 571 4.02 -20.87 -22.16
CA THR A 571 4.25 -19.43 -22.18
C THR A 571 2.97 -18.73 -22.63
N LYS A 572 2.35 -17.97 -21.72
CA LYS A 572 1.18 -17.12 -22.01
C LYS A 572 1.65 -15.68 -22.10
N LEU A 573 1.41 -15.04 -23.24
CA LEU A 573 1.75 -13.64 -23.51
C LEU A 573 0.47 -12.82 -23.61
N TRP A 574 0.49 -11.59 -23.12
CA TRP A 574 -0.58 -10.63 -23.34
C TRP A 574 -0.12 -9.58 -24.34
N LYS A 575 -0.96 -9.31 -25.33
CA LYS A 575 -0.75 -8.23 -26.30
C LYS A 575 -1.98 -7.34 -26.35
N GLN A 576 -1.74 -6.10 -26.73
CA GLN A 576 -2.73 -5.05 -26.78
C GLN A 576 -2.79 -4.50 -28.20
N ILE A 577 -4.01 -4.30 -28.70
CA ILE A 577 -4.31 -3.67 -29.99
C ILE A 577 -5.15 -2.44 -29.69
N GLY A 578 -4.69 -1.26 -30.13
CA GLY A 578 -5.26 0.05 -29.80
C GLY A 578 -4.65 0.69 -28.54
N SER A 579 -4.92 1.98 -28.37
CA SER A 579 -4.40 2.80 -27.28
C SER A 579 -5.51 3.67 -26.66
N PHE A 580 -5.30 4.04 -25.40
CA PHE A 580 -6.10 5.02 -24.67
C PHE A 580 -5.60 6.46 -24.87
N GLU A 581 -4.58 6.66 -25.70
CA GLU A 581 -4.00 7.98 -26.01
C GLU A 581 -4.44 8.51 -27.39
N GLU A 582 -5.14 7.69 -28.18
CA GLU A 582 -5.59 7.98 -29.55
C GLU A 582 -7.09 8.34 -29.58
N SER A 583 -7.56 8.88 -30.71
CA SER A 583 -8.93 9.44 -30.87
C SER A 583 -10.05 8.44 -30.57
N SER A 584 -9.73 7.15 -30.57
CA SER A 584 -10.71 6.08 -30.55
C SER A 584 -10.88 5.41 -29.19
N LEU A 585 -10.07 5.75 -28.16
CA LEU A 585 -10.16 5.32 -26.75
C LEU A 585 -10.67 3.88 -26.48
N VAL A 586 -10.30 2.95 -27.34
CA VAL A 586 -10.74 1.55 -27.31
C VAL A 586 -9.52 0.65 -27.44
N VAL A 587 -9.49 -0.37 -26.59
CA VAL A 587 -8.35 -1.28 -26.46
C VAL A 587 -8.83 -2.73 -26.45
N VAL A 588 -8.25 -3.56 -27.32
CA VAL A 588 -8.47 -5.00 -27.32
C VAL A 588 -7.23 -5.70 -26.77
N GLN A 589 -7.41 -6.47 -25.69
CA GLN A 589 -6.34 -7.26 -25.07
C GLN A 589 -6.52 -8.74 -25.41
N CYS A 590 -5.49 -9.33 -26.02
CA CYS A 590 -5.47 -10.73 -26.42
C CYS A 590 -4.39 -11.51 -25.67
N GLN A 591 -4.76 -12.67 -25.13
CA GLN A 591 -3.82 -13.64 -24.60
C GLN A 591 -3.40 -14.59 -25.72
N LEU A 592 -2.10 -14.72 -25.93
CA LEU A 592 -1.49 -15.61 -26.92
C LEU A 592 -0.76 -16.73 -26.15
N ILE A 593 -1.07 -17.97 -26.47
CA ILE A 593 -0.55 -19.15 -25.78
C ILE A 593 0.31 -19.93 -26.78
N ALA A 594 1.57 -20.15 -26.43
CA ALA A 594 2.51 -20.87 -27.29
C ALA A 594 2.14 -22.36 -27.38
N GLU A 595 2.01 -22.88 -28.60
CA GLU A 595 1.76 -24.29 -28.85
C GLU A 595 3.09 -25.05 -29.00
N ILE A 596 3.39 -25.94 -28.05
CA ILE A 596 4.59 -26.79 -28.06
C ILE A 596 4.16 -28.19 -28.48
N PRO A 597 4.66 -28.74 -29.61
CA PRO A 597 4.24 -30.05 -30.08
C PRO A 597 4.63 -31.13 -29.07
N LYS A 598 3.64 -31.91 -28.61
CA LYS A 598 3.85 -33.09 -27.77
C LYS A 598 4.03 -34.32 -28.67
N GLY A 599 5.27 -34.66 -29.03
CA GLY A 599 5.56 -35.95 -29.66
C GLY A 599 6.94 -36.06 -30.30
N ASN A 600 7.65 -37.16 -30.00
CA ASN A 600 8.93 -37.56 -30.59
C ASN A 600 8.76 -38.19 -32.00
N ASN A 601 8.02 -37.55 -32.91
CA ASN A 601 8.03 -37.96 -34.31
C ASN A 601 8.77 -36.92 -35.14
N VAL A 602 9.93 -37.35 -35.64
CA VAL A 602 10.72 -36.67 -36.67
C VAL A 602 9.97 -36.84 -37.98
N ASP A 603 9.09 -35.89 -38.28
CA ASP A 603 8.72 -35.56 -39.65
C ASP A 603 8.56 -34.03 -39.75
N ASP A 604 9.32 -33.45 -40.67
CA ASP A 604 9.37 -32.03 -40.98
C ASP A 604 8.00 -31.55 -41.49
N SER A 605 7.28 -30.77 -40.66
CA SER A 605 6.42 -29.62 -41.02
C SER A 605 5.30 -29.35 -40.00
N VAL A 606 5.52 -29.53 -38.69
CA VAL A 606 4.54 -29.10 -37.68
C VAL A 606 4.67 -27.58 -37.48
N SER A 607 3.67 -26.83 -37.92
CA SER A 607 3.59 -25.37 -37.72
C SER A 607 3.72 -25.03 -36.24
N ARG A 608 4.68 -24.16 -35.90
CA ARG A 608 4.88 -23.62 -34.55
C ARG A 608 4.28 -22.23 -34.50
N GLY A 609 3.51 -21.93 -33.45
CA GLY A 609 2.78 -20.68 -33.38
C GLY A 609 1.94 -20.57 -32.13
N TYR A 610 1.21 -19.47 -32.03
CA TYR A 610 0.39 -19.11 -30.90
C TYR A 610 -1.08 -19.34 -31.21
N HIS A 611 -1.85 -19.76 -30.20
CA HIS A 611 -3.30 -19.76 -30.26
C HIS A 611 -3.87 -18.71 -29.29
N LEU A 612 -5.08 -18.24 -29.56
CA LEU A 612 -5.76 -17.29 -28.68
C LEU A 612 -6.28 -17.98 -27.41
N GLY A 613 -6.06 -17.31 -26.27
CA GLY A 613 -6.58 -17.64 -24.95
C GLY A 613 -7.70 -16.69 -24.54
N ALA A 614 -7.58 -16.09 -23.35
CA ALA A 614 -8.53 -15.10 -22.88
C ALA A 614 -8.44 -13.76 -23.66
N LEU A 615 -9.58 -13.12 -23.86
CA LEU A 615 -9.74 -11.89 -24.63
C LEU A 615 -10.62 -10.90 -23.89
N TYR A 616 -10.22 -9.62 -23.90
CA TYR A 616 -10.95 -8.52 -23.26
C TYR A 616 -11.02 -7.31 -24.19
N LEU A 617 -12.14 -6.62 -24.15
CA LEU A 617 -12.36 -5.32 -24.77
C LEU A 617 -12.44 -4.27 -23.67
N ALA A 618 -11.76 -3.16 -23.84
CA ALA A 618 -11.85 -2.01 -22.96
C ALA A 618 -12.28 -0.78 -23.77
N VAL A 619 -13.33 -0.09 -23.32
CA VAL A 619 -13.92 1.07 -23.98
C VAL A 619 -14.00 2.19 -22.96
N SER A 620 -13.52 3.38 -23.31
CA SER A 620 -13.62 4.55 -22.42
C SER A 620 -15.05 4.79 -21.96
N TYR A 621 -15.14 5.32 -20.73
CA TYR A 621 -16.39 5.84 -20.17
C TYR A 621 -17.02 6.88 -21.08
#